data_AF-A0A368G8G2-F1
#
_entry.id   AF-A0A368G8G2-F1
#
_cell.length_a   1.000
_cell.length_b   1.000
_cell.length_c   1.000
_cell.angle_alpha   90.00
_cell.angle_beta   90.00
_cell.angle_gamma   90.00
#
_symmetry.space_group_name_H-M   'P 1'
#
loop_
_entity.id
_entity.type
_entity.pdbx_description
1 polymer ?
#
loop_
_entity_poly.entity_id
_entity_poly.type
_entity_poly.pdbx_seq_one_letter_code
_entity_poly.pdbx_strand_id
1 'polypeptide(L)'
;MAGDLIGVDGENIIETFREWSSKAPPPENIWKTLAGKFCRRFPGHPTCKDGNIPTFNEIPDVIEAVIREGGKYLPKVPTLLIKDPLIGIAHDLVKAAKEFVIHLGVISPEVGRIIKGVCERFKCMEQSKDNIAMKNTVTKKIFEFEKAVTGKDNTDNINFRLDRTMQVKQALLEKANLSNVVTAADNGVFENDVLLTEHQSNFLLNELGKAGEGVDVPPPSLGDAESTAKESTAKLKRASLFFEENLVKKWDVESPIPYTLDDSLDELDKDDIRGALKEIEEKTCVRFEYVESPTGYHINYMRVDSATFCGLSYIGRNDPANPIYLSFQCGNPRGVALHETLHALGIAHQHVRMDRDQHITLDWSNINPQQYDSFAVADSKMFTTYGIKYDYGSIMHYNAFTAAVDLSKPTMIPKVDPEKNMALLGQRDGMSENDVAIVKKMYCIPDCDDKNVYCGAWALKELCNHPNHKGFMVKNCRKSCDFCNE
;
A
#
# COMPACT_ATOMS: atom_id res chain seq x y z
N MET A 1 38.18 -12.78 22.91
CA MET A 1 37.05 -11.83 22.85
C MET A 1 36.73 -11.61 21.38
N ALA A 2 36.00 -12.56 20.80
CA ALA A 2 35.52 -12.46 19.43
C ALA A 2 34.17 -11.74 19.52
N GLY A 3 34.15 -10.48 19.11
CA GLY A 3 32.92 -9.70 19.01
C GLY A 3 32.04 -10.30 17.93
N ASP A 4 30.76 -10.38 18.23
CA ASP A 4 29.72 -10.86 17.33
C ASP A 4 29.89 -10.26 15.94
N LEU A 5 30.02 -11.14 14.94
CA LEU A 5 29.87 -10.80 13.53
C LEU A 5 28.43 -10.30 13.35
N ILE A 6 28.27 -8.99 13.43
CA ILE A 6 27.04 -8.27 13.09
C ILE A 6 26.57 -8.79 11.72
N GLY A 7 25.34 -9.28 11.67
CA GLY A 7 24.78 -10.09 10.58
C GLY A 7 25.07 -9.50 9.20
N VAL A 8 25.69 -10.32 8.36
CA VAL A 8 25.73 -10.16 6.90
C VAL A 8 24.40 -10.65 6.29
N ASP A 9 23.32 -10.59 7.07
CA ASP A 9 21.98 -10.93 6.63
C ASP A 9 21.50 -9.74 5.80
N GLY A 10 21.28 -9.97 4.51
CA GLY A 10 21.08 -8.95 3.48
C GLY A 10 19.77 -8.16 3.59
N GLU A 11 19.21 -7.98 4.78
CA GLU A 11 17.88 -7.40 5.01
C GLU A 11 17.83 -5.93 4.57
N ASN A 12 18.85 -5.10 4.86
CA ASN A 12 18.86 -3.69 4.45
C ASN A 12 20.26 -3.19 4.04
N ILE A 13 20.57 -3.29 2.75
CA ILE A 13 21.89 -2.92 2.19
C ILE A 13 22.28 -1.45 2.43
N ILE A 14 21.31 -0.53 2.45
CA ILE A 14 21.55 0.90 2.66
C ILE A 14 21.96 1.16 4.11
N GLU A 15 21.36 0.44 5.05
CA GLU A 15 21.73 0.52 6.46
C GLU A 15 23.12 -0.09 6.71
N THR A 16 23.42 -1.25 6.12
CA THR A 16 24.77 -1.83 6.15
C THR A 16 25.81 -0.82 5.63
N PHE A 17 25.50 -0.11 4.54
CA PHE A 17 26.38 0.91 4.00
C PHE A 17 26.54 2.10 4.95
N ARG A 18 25.46 2.58 5.59
CA ARG A 18 25.53 3.64 6.60
C ARG A 18 26.41 3.25 7.78
N GLU A 19 26.23 2.05 8.33
CA GLU A 19 27.06 1.56 9.43
C GLU A 19 28.53 1.54 9.06
N TRP A 20 28.84 1.11 7.84
CA TRP A 20 30.21 0.97 7.36
C TRP A 20 30.85 2.29 6.95
N SER A 21 30.09 3.29 6.50
CA SER A 21 30.63 4.63 6.21
C SER A 21 31.30 5.29 7.43
N SER A 22 31.00 4.80 8.64
CA SER A 22 31.58 5.29 9.90
C SER A 22 32.73 4.42 10.44
N LYS A 23 33.10 3.35 9.73
CA LYS A 23 34.07 2.33 10.17
C LYS A 23 35.18 2.12 9.13
N ALA A 24 36.22 1.37 9.51
CA ALA A 24 37.25 0.94 8.57
C ALA A 24 36.66 0.03 7.48
N PRO A 25 37.21 0.07 6.24
CA PRO A 25 36.70 -0.75 5.15
C PRO A 25 36.80 -2.25 5.49
N PRO A 26 35.80 -3.04 5.09
CA PRO A 26 35.81 -4.49 5.30
C PRO A 26 36.84 -5.15 4.37
N PRO A 27 37.14 -6.44 4.61
CA PRO A 27 37.83 -7.27 3.64
C PRO A 27 37.24 -7.12 2.22
N GLU A 28 38.12 -7.05 1.22
CA GLU A 28 37.76 -6.71 -0.17
C GLU A 28 36.70 -7.66 -0.76
N ASN A 29 36.76 -8.95 -0.42
CA ASN A 29 35.79 -9.96 -0.84
C ASN A 29 34.38 -9.68 -0.29
N ILE A 30 34.28 -9.25 0.96
CA ILE A 30 33.01 -8.89 1.59
C ILE A 30 32.47 -7.59 0.96
N TRP A 31 33.35 -6.61 0.74
CA TRP A 31 32.99 -5.37 0.05
C TRP A 31 32.45 -5.64 -1.35
N LYS A 32 33.17 -6.40 -2.18
CA LYS A 32 32.74 -6.77 -3.54
C LYS A 32 31.37 -7.43 -3.57
N THR A 33 31.10 -8.32 -2.60
CA THR A 33 29.80 -8.99 -2.49
C THR A 33 28.67 -8.01 -2.22
N LEU A 34 28.88 -7.09 -1.29
CA LEU A 34 27.90 -6.09 -0.90
C LEU A 34 27.69 -5.03 -1.98
N ALA A 35 28.77 -4.48 -2.54
CA ALA A 35 28.70 -3.56 -3.66
C ALA A 35 28.02 -4.20 -4.89
N GLY A 36 28.25 -5.50 -5.13
CA GLY A 36 27.53 -6.28 -6.13
C GLY A 36 26.03 -6.44 -5.84
N LYS A 37 25.64 -6.72 -4.59
CA LYS A 37 24.22 -6.72 -4.17
C LYS A 37 23.57 -5.35 -4.39
N PHE A 38 24.29 -4.27 -4.08
CA PHE A 38 23.82 -2.91 -4.29
C PHE A 38 23.53 -2.66 -5.77
N CYS A 39 24.44 -3.03 -6.66
CA CYS A 39 24.24 -2.85 -8.10
C CYS A 39 23.16 -3.75 -8.70
N ARG A 40 22.84 -4.90 -8.09
CA ARG A 40 21.66 -5.68 -8.49
C ARG A 40 20.35 -5.00 -8.10
N ARG A 41 20.33 -4.36 -6.93
CA ARG A 41 19.17 -3.61 -6.42
C ARG A 41 18.96 -2.28 -7.14
N PHE A 42 20.05 -1.55 -7.40
CA PHE A 42 20.08 -0.24 -8.05
C PHE A 42 20.92 -0.25 -9.35
N PRO A 43 20.53 -1.03 -10.35
CA PRO A 43 21.29 -1.23 -11.59
C PRO A 43 21.48 0.05 -12.41
N GLY A 44 20.60 1.05 -12.23
CA GLY A 44 20.73 2.34 -12.90
C GLY A 44 21.71 3.31 -12.25
N HIS A 45 22.25 2.99 -11.07
CA HIS A 45 23.15 3.87 -10.36
C HIS A 45 24.45 4.10 -11.16
N PRO A 46 25.00 5.33 -11.25
CA PRO A 46 26.20 5.62 -12.05
C PRO A 46 27.41 4.73 -11.74
N THR A 47 27.61 4.36 -10.48
CA THR A 47 28.70 3.48 -10.03
C THR A 47 28.51 2.00 -10.38
N CYS A 48 27.36 1.62 -10.94
CA CYS A 48 27.00 0.25 -11.29
C CYS A 48 27.00 -0.03 -12.80
N LYS A 49 27.41 0.95 -13.61
CA LYS A 49 27.44 0.83 -15.07
C LYS A 49 28.62 -0.02 -15.54
N ASP A 50 28.42 -0.74 -16.64
CA ASP A 50 29.46 -1.50 -17.35
C ASP A 50 30.20 -2.55 -16.48
N GLY A 51 29.50 -3.15 -15.52
CA GLY A 51 30.07 -4.16 -14.62
C GLY A 51 30.92 -3.57 -13.47
N ASN A 52 30.96 -2.24 -13.33
CA ASN A 52 31.57 -1.60 -12.17
C ASN A 52 30.71 -1.76 -10.92
N ILE A 53 31.36 -1.60 -9.77
CA ILE A 53 30.73 -1.55 -8.45
C ILE A 53 31.25 -0.32 -7.71
N PRO A 54 30.47 0.27 -6.79
CA PRO A 54 30.93 1.39 -5.98
C PRO A 54 32.18 1.00 -5.18
N THR A 55 33.11 1.95 -5.08
CA THR A 55 34.24 1.89 -4.15
C THR A 55 33.80 2.31 -2.75
N PHE A 56 34.54 1.90 -1.73
CA PHE A 56 34.19 2.19 -0.33
C PHE A 56 34.07 3.70 -0.03
N ASN A 57 34.87 4.53 -0.70
CA ASN A 57 34.85 5.99 -0.50
C ASN A 57 33.63 6.67 -1.11
N GLU A 58 32.93 6.02 -2.04
CA GLU A 58 31.72 6.57 -2.71
C GLU A 58 30.44 6.28 -1.91
N ILE A 59 30.52 5.54 -0.79
CA ILE A 59 29.35 5.16 0.02
C ILE A 59 28.48 6.36 0.42
N PRO A 60 29.02 7.48 0.95
CA PRO A 60 28.18 8.59 1.39
C PRO A 60 27.33 9.16 0.24
N ASP A 61 27.93 9.35 -0.93
CA ASP A 61 27.27 9.90 -2.11
C ASP A 61 26.23 8.93 -2.67
N VAL A 62 26.54 7.63 -2.68
CA VAL A 62 25.63 6.55 -3.10
C VAL A 62 24.38 6.51 -2.20
N ILE A 63 24.57 6.59 -0.88
CA ILE A 63 23.47 6.57 0.10
C ILE A 63 22.58 7.81 -0.11
N GLU A 64 23.18 8.99 -0.22
CA GLU A 64 22.42 10.23 -0.41
C GLU A 64 21.61 10.20 -1.72
N ALA A 65 22.22 9.73 -2.81
CA ALA A 65 21.57 9.59 -4.11
C ALA A 65 20.38 8.62 -4.05
N VAL A 66 20.50 7.48 -3.38
CA VAL A 66 19.41 6.50 -3.27
C VAL A 66 18.28 6.97 -2.37
N ILE A 67 18.58 7.66 -1.25
CA ILE A 67 17.53 8.19 -0.37
C ILE A 67 16.64 9.19 -1.12
N ARG A 68 17.24 10.01 -1.98
CA ARG A 68 16.52 11.08 -2.70
C ARG A 68 15.93 10.63 -4.02
N GLU A 69 16.64 9.79 -4.76
CA GLU A 69 16.31 9.44 -6.15
C GLU A 69 16.37 7.92 -6.42
N GLY A 70 16.31 7.09 -5.37
CA GLY A 70 16.41 5.63 -5.45
C GLY A 70 15.53 5.01 -6.52
N GLY A 71 14.30 5.51 -6.67
CA GLY A 71 13.36 5.09 -7.71
C GLY A 71 13.91 5.15 -9.14
N LYS A 72 14.74 6.16 -9.48
CA LYS A 72 15.34 6.30 -10.81
C LYS A 72 16.42 5.25 -11.09
N TYR A 73 17.00 4.70 -10.03
CA TYR A 73 18.07 3.69 -10.12
C TYR A 73 17.56 2.27 -10.04
N LEU A 74 16.28 2.06 -9.68
CA LEU A 74 15.63 0.76 -9.69
C LEU A 74 15.47 0.22 -11.13
N PRO A 75 15.23 -1.10 -11.27
CA PRO A 75 14.68 -1.67 -12.49
C PRO A 75 13.52 -0.84 -13.05
N LYS A 76 13.39 -0.83 -14.38
CA LYS A 76 12.36 -0.06 -15.08
C LYS A 76 10.94 -0.39 -14.60
N VAL A 77 10.11 0.65 -14.42
CA VAL A 77 8.68 0.48 -14.15
C VAL A 77 8.02 -0.07 -15.42
N PRO A 78 7.35 -1.24 -15.36
CA PRO A 78 6.69 -1.79 -16.53
C PRO A 78 5.57 -0.86 -16.99
N THR A 79 5.46 -0.65 -18.31
CA THR A 79 4.31 0.04 -18.88
C THR A 79 3.11 -0.88 -18.84
N LEU A 80 2.14 -0.53 -18.00
CA LEU A 80 0.87 -1.23 -17.93
C LEU A 80 -0.10 -0.60 -18.94
N LEU A 81 -0.79 -1.44 -19.71
CA LEU A 81 -1.88 -0.95 -20.53
C LEU A 81 -3.04 -0.64 -19.59
N ILE A 82 -3.22 0.63 -19.21
CA ILE A 82 -4.35 1.14 -18.41
C ILE A 82 -5.34 1.84 -19.34
N LYS A 83 -6.48 1.21 -19.63
CA LYS A 83 -7.58 1.73 -20.43
C LYS A 83 -8.34 2.71 -19.55
N ASP A 84 -8.66 3.86 -20.11
CA ASP A 84 -9.55 4.80 -19.44
C ASP A 84 -10.97 4.18 -19.35
N PRO A 85 -11.52 3.96 -18.13
CA PRO A 85 -12.83 3.36 -17.96
C PRO A 85 -13.98 4.24 -18.47
N LEU A 86 -13.70 5.49 -18.85
CA LEU A 86 -14.66 6.44 -19.39
C LEU A 86 -14.70 6.45 -20.93
N ILE A 87 -13.87 5.66 -21.62
CA ILE A 87 -13.91 5.55 -23.08
C ILE A 87 -15.26 4.99 -23.53
N GLY A 88 -15.90 5.69 -24.47
CA GLY A 88 -17.20 5.30 -25.02
C GLY A 88 -18.40 5.55 -24.10
N ILE A 89 -18.19 6.20 -22.95
CA ILE A 89 -19.25 6.61 -22.03
C ILE A 89 -19.83 7.97 -22.44
N ALA A 90 -21.14 8.18 -22.22
CA ALA A 90 -21.82 9.43 -22.53
C ALA A 90 -21.19 10.62 -21.78
N HIS A 91 -21.08 11.77 -22.46
CA HIS A 91 -20.32 12.93 -21.97
C HIS A 91 -20.81 13.46 -20.61
N ASP A 92 -22.11 13.42 -20.35
CA ASP A 92 -22.71 13.79 -19.07
C ASP A 92 -22.32 12.83 -17.93
N LEU A 93 -22.31 11.52 -18.18
CA LEU A 93 -21.79 10.53 -17.22
C LEU A 93 -20.28 10.70 -16.96
N VAL A 94 -19.51 10.99 -18.02
CA VAL A 94 -18.07 11.31 -17.89
C VAL A 94 -17.88 12.54 -17.02
N LYS A 95 -18.66 13.60 -17.26
CA LYS A 95 -18.62 14.83 -16.47
C LYS A 95 -19.00 14.56 -15.01
N ALA A 96 -20.07 13.80 -14.76
CA ALA A 96 -20.52 13.46 -13.41
C ALA A 96 -19.47 12.65 -12.63
N ALA A 97 -18.74 11.73 -13.29
CA ALA A 97 -17.63 11.02 -12.67
C ALA A 97 -16.48 11.98 -12.32
N LYS A 98 -16.07 12.84 -13.26
CA LYS A 98 -14.92 13.75 -13.06
C LYS A 98 -15.18 14.84 -12.02
N GLU A 99 -16.40 15.34 -11.90
CA GLU A 99 -16.76 16.31 -10.85
C GLU A 99 -16.77 15.70 -9.44
N PHE A 100 -16.82 14.38 -9.36
CA PHE A 100 -16.87 13.64 -8.10
C PHE A 100 -15.50 13.10 -7.67
N VAL A 101 -14.58 12.92 -8.60
CA VAL A 101 -13.34 12.16 -8.40
C VAL A 101 -12.13 13.09 -8.40
N ILE A 102 -11.45 13.17 -7.26
CA ILE A 102 -10.14 13.83 -7.15
C ILE A 102 -9.06 12.90 -7.71
N HIS A 103 -8.04 13.43 -8.39
CA HIS A 103 -6.97 12.60 -8.94
C HIS A 103 -5.89 12.30 -7.90
N LEU A 104 -5.38 11.05 -7.92
CA LEU A 104 -4.26 10.58 -7.10
C LEU A 104 -3.07 11.55 -7.14
N GLY A 105 -2.59 11.93 -5.95
CA GLY A 105 -1.38 12.74 -5.76
C GLY A 105 -1.49 14.23 -6.13
N VAL A 106 -2.66 14.72 -6.57
CA VAL A 106 -2.85 16.13 -6.95
C VAL A 106 -3.26 16.97 -5.76
N ILE A 107 -2.59 18.10 -5.56
CA ILE A 107 -2.96 19.15 -4.59
C ILE A 107 -3.05 20.52 -5.26
N SER A 108 -3.77 21.45 -4.62
CA SER A 108 -3.80 22.84 -5.07
C SER A 108 -2.43 23.53 -4.83
N PRO A 109 -2.07 24.54 -5.64
CA PRO A 109 -0.86 25.33 -5.41
C PRO A 109 -0.83 26.04 -4.04
N GLU A 110 -1.99 26.32 -3.46
CA GLU A 110 -2.12 26.88 -2.11
C GLU A 110 -1.72 25.87 -1.04
N VAL A 111 -2.25 24.64 -1.11
CA VAL A 111 -1.86 23.55 -0.21
C VAL A 111 -0.35 23.29 -0.31
N GLY A 112 0.22 23.30 -1.52
CA GLY A 112 1.66 23.14 -1.71
C GLY A 112 2.50 24.24 -1.03
N ARG A 113 2.00 25.49 -0.98
CA ARG A 113 2.66 26.58 -0.24
C ARG A 113 2.54 26.40 1.28
N ILE A 114 1.39 25.95 1.77
CA ILE A 114 1.18 25.67 3.19
C ILE A 114 2.16 24.59 3.67
N ILE A 115 2.24 23.47 2.94
CA ILE A 115 3.16 22.37 3.26
C ILE A 115 4.62 22.86 3.28
N LYS A 116 5.02 23.67 2.29
CA LYS A 116 6.36 24.30 2.26
C LYS A 116 6.64 25.12 3.51
N GLY A 117 5.67 25.90 3.99
CA GLY A 117 5.77 26.68 5.23
C GLY A 117 5.87 25.83 6.50
N VAL A 118 5.28 24.63 6.52
CA VAL A 118 5.51 23.67 7.63
C VAL A 118 6.98 23.26 7.67
N CYS A 119 7.58 22.99 6.52
CA CYS A 119 8.99 22.58 6.40
C CYS A 119 10.02 23.66 6.71
N GLU A 120 9.61 24.92 6.88
CA GLU A 120 10.49 25.96 7.43
C GLU A 120 10.73 25.77 8.95
N ARG A 121 9.79 25.10 9.63
CA ARG A 121 9.83 24.86 11.09
C ARG A 121 10.13 23.40 11.45
N PHE A 122 9.96 22.48 10.50
CA PHE A 122 10.16 21.05 10.66
C PHE A 122 11.19 20.55 9.65
N LYS A 123 12.06 19.63 10.07
CA LYS A 123 13.11 19.03 9.24
C LYS A 123 12.53 17.99 8.27
N CYS A 124 11.71 18.43 7.31
CA CYS A 124 10.98 17.57 6.37
C CYS A 124 11.87 16.73 5.43
N MET A 125 13.15 17.09 5.30
CA MET A 125 14.13 16.35 4.49
C MET A 125 14.94 15.33 5.31
N GLU A 126 14.78 15.30 6.63
CA GLU A 126 15.49 14.36 7.52
C GLU A 126 14.56 13.20 7.90
N GLN A 127 15.03 11.96 7.75
CA GLN A 127 14.27 10.79 8.16
C GLN A 127 14.15 10.70 9.69
N SER A 128 12.95 10.44 10.19
CA SER A 128 12.74 10.13 11.61
C SER A 128 13.37 8.78 11.97
N LYS A 129 13.95 8.68 13.18
CA LYS A 129 14.43 7.40 13.74
C LYS A 129 13.31 6.37 13.83
N ASP A 130 12.09 6.81 14.12
CA ASP A 130 10.93 5.92 14.28
C ASP A 130 10.51 5.31 12.94
N ASN A 131 10.61 6.07 11.84
CA ASN A 131 10.36 5.55 10.50
C ASN A 131 11.37 4.45 10.14
N ILE A 132 12.66 4.71 10.38
CA ILE A 132 13.72 3.73 10.11
C ILE A 132 13.55 2.48 10.98
N ALA A 133 13.25 2.64 12.27
CA ALA A 133 12.98 1.53 13.18
C ALA A 133 11.76 0.71 12.73
N MET A 134 10.69 1.39 12.29
CA MET A 134 9.51 0.74 11.72
C MET A 134 9.87 -0.08 10.48
N LYS A 135 10.58 0.53 9.51
CA LYS A 135 11.00 -0.17 8.29
C LYS A 135 11.80 -1.43 8.59
N ASN A 136 12.73 -1.36 9.54
CA ASN A 136 13.56 -2.51 9.92
C ASN A 136 12.70 -3.64 10.53
N THR A 137 11.77 -3.29 11.43
CA THR A 137 10.80 -4.24 12.00
C THR A 137 9.94 -4.89 10.92
N VAL A 138 9.37 -4.09 10.01
CA VAL A 138 8.52 -4.56 8.91
C VAL A 138 9.29 -5.47 7.97
N THR A 139 10.49 -5.06 7.54
CA THR A 139 11.33 -5.82 6.60
C THR A 139 11.66 -7.19 7.18
N LYS A 140 12.11 -7.23 8.44
CA LYS A 140 12.42 -8.47 9.16
C LYS A 140 11.20 -9.39 9.24
N LYS A 141 10.03 -8.86 9.59
CA LYS A 141 8.80 -9.65 9.75
C LYS A 141 8.26 -10.20 8.43
N ILE A 142 8.39 -9.44 7.34
CA ILE A 142 8.05 -9.94 5.99
C ILE A 142 9.04 -11.04 5.57
N PHE A 143 10.33 -10.88 5.86
CA PHE A 143 11.33 -11.91 5.57
C PHE A 143 11.09 -13.22 6.34
N GLU A 144 10.88 -13.14 7.66
CA GLU A 144 10.56 -14.30 8.50
C GLU A 144 9.33 -15.05 7.95
N PHE A 145 8.28 -14.31 7.61
CA PHE A 145 7.05 -14.86 7.06
C PHE A 145 7.25 -15.52 5.69
N GLU A 146 7.82 -14.81 4.70
CA GLU A 146 7.98 -15.36 3.35
C GLU A 146 8.92 -16.56 3.33
N LYS A 147 9.96 -16.56 4.17
CA LYS A 147 10.84 -17.71 4.34
C LYS A 147 10.10 -18.90 4.93
N ALA A 148 9.24 -18.69 5.94
CA ALA A 148 8.44 -19.75 6.54
C ALA A 148 7.43 -20.36 5.54
N VAL A 149 6.77 -19.53 4.73
CA VAL A 149 5.73 -20.00 3.79
C VAL A 149 6.32 -20.59 2.51
N THR A 150 7.42 -20.04 1.99
CA THR A 150 7.98 -20.47 0.69
C THR A 150 9.19 -21.39 0.79
N GLY A 151 9.86 -21.43 1.95
CA GLY A 151 11.11 -22.15 2.15
C GLY A 151 12.31 -21.57 1.39
N LYS A 152 12.18 -20.39 0.77
CA LYS A 152 13.20 -19.75 -0.06
C LYS A 152 13.68 -18.45 0.56
N ASP A 153 14.91 -18.07 0.22
CA ASP A 153 15.42 -16.73 0.49
C ASP A 153 14.87 -15.76 -0.57
N ASN A 154 13.89 -14.95 -0.17
CA ASN A 154 13.25 -13.93 -1.01
C ASN A 154 13.72 -12.51 -0.68
N THR A 155 14.86 -12.36 0.01
CA THR A 155 15.34 -11.06 0.51
C THR A 155 15.37 -9.97 -0.56
N ASP A 156 15.88 -10.28 -1.75
CA ASP A 156 15.98 -9.30 -2.86
C ASP A 156 14.58 -8.88 -3.37
N ASN A 157 13.63 -9.81 -3.43
CA ASN A 157 12.26 -9.53 -3.88
C ASN A 157 11.52 -8.65 -2.86
N ILE A 158 11.62 -8.98 -1.57
CA ILE A 158 11.01 -8.19 -0.48
C ILE A 158 11.56 -6.77 -0.51
N ASN A 159 12.87 -6.65 -0.57
CA ASN A 159 13.54 -5.36 -0.64
C ASN A 159 13.12 -4.53 -1.86
N PHE A 160 13.04 -5.16 -3.02
CA PHE A 160 12.56 -4.51 -4.23
C PHE A 160 11.11 -4.03 -4.09
N ARG A 161 10.23 -4.81 -3.46
CA ARG A 161 8.85 -4.41 -3.17
C ARG A 161 8.78 -3.19 -2.26
N LEU A 162 9.58 -3.16 -1.19
CA LEU A 162 9.68 -2.01 -0.28
C LEU A 162 10.23 -0.76 -0.99
N ASP A 163 11.23 -0.92 -1.86
CA ASP A 163 11.75 0.18 -2.68
C ASP A 163 10.72 0.70 -3.67
N ARG A 164 9.91 -0.19 -4.27
CA ARG A 164 8.79 0.21 -5.13
C ARG A 164 7.73 1.00 -4.36
N THR A 165 7.42 0.60 -3.13
CA THR A 165 6.55 1.39 -2.24
C THR A 165 7.15 2.77 -1.99
N MET A 166 8.44 2.86 -1.67
CA MET A 166 9.12 4.15 -1.48
C MET A 166 9.10 5.00 -2.76
N GLN A 167 9.27 4.38 -3.94
CA GLN A 167 9.19 5.06 -5.24
C GLN A 167 7.79 5.63 -5.49
N VAL A 168 6.71 4.94 -5.08
CA VAL A 168 5.34 5.47 -5.13
C VAL A 168 5.23 6.74 -4.29
N LYS A 169 5.72 6.71 -3.04
CA LYS A 169 5.68 7.89 -2.16
C LYS A 169 6.46 9.08 -2.72
N GLN A 170 7.65 8.82 -3.28
CA GLN A 170 8.45 9.86 -3.94
C GLN A 170 7.70 10.44 -5.15
N ALA A 171 7.10 9.59 -5.99
CA ALA A 171 6.31 10.01 -7.14
C ALA A 171 5.07 10.83 -6.75
N LEU A 172 4.45 10.54 -5.60
CA LEU A 172 3.37 11.36 -5.02
C LEU A 172 3.86 12.76 -4.66
N LEU A 173 5.01 12.88 -3.99
CA LEU A 173 5.61 14.18 -3.68
C LEU A 173 6.02 14.95 -4.93
N GLU A 174 6.54 14.27 -5.95
CA GLU A 174 6.86 14.89 -7.23
C GLU A 174 5.61 15.41 -7.95
N LYS A 175 4.53 14.61 -7.98
CA LYS A 175 3.23 15.02 -8.52
C LYS A 175 2.67 16.27 -7.82
N ALA A 176 2.95 16.38 -6.52
CA ALA A 176 2.59 17.52 -5.67
C ALA A 176 3.58 18.70 -5.74
N ASN A 177 4.68 18.60 -6.49
CA ASN A 177 5.77 19.58 -6.54
C ASN A 177 6.39 19.89 -5.15
N LEU A 178 6.61 18.82 -4.38
CA LEU A 178 7.14 18.83 -3.00
C LEU A 178 8.49 18.10 -2.86
N SER A 179 8.98 17.40 -3.88
CA SER A 179 10.19 16.55 -3.79
C SER A 179 11.48 17.26 -3.38
N ASN A 180 11.56 18.58 -3.57
CA ASN A 180 12.73 19.39 -3.17
C ASN A 180 12.69 19.89 -1.72
N VAL A 181 11.56 19.73 -1.03
CA VAL A 181 11.33 20.29 0.32
C VAL A 181 10.88 19.24 1.33
N VAL A 182 10.36 18.11 0.86
CA VAL A 182 9.91 16.99 1.68
C VAL A 182 10.54 15.71 1.14
N THR A 183 11.05 14.88 2.05
CA THR A 183 11.35 13.47 1.76
C THR A 183 10.23 12.60 2.33
N ALA A 184 9.80 11.58 1.58
CA ALA A 184 8.76 10.66 2.04
C ALA A 184 9.24 9.88 3.27
N ALA A 185 8.33 9.51 4.17
CA ALA A 185 8.65 8.66 5.30
C ALA A 185 9.16 7.28 4.84
N ASP A 186 10.42 6.96 5.16
CA ASP A 186 11.04 5.66 4.86
C ASP A 186 10.69 4.64 5.96
N ASN A 187 9.42 4.25 6.02
CA ASN A 187 8.85 3.35 7.04
C ASN A 187 8.47 1.96 6.53
N GLY A 188 8.74 1.66 5.24
CA GLY A 188 8.51 0.34 4.64
C GLY A 188 7.06 0.02 4.26
N VAL A 189 6.12 0.95 4.47
CA VAL A 189 4.67 0.73 4.26
C VAL A 189 4.07 1.90 3.50
N PHE A 190 2.87 1.76 2.96
CA PHE A 190 2.07 2.84 2.36
C PHE A 190 0.96 3.25 3.32
N GLU A 191 0.60 4.53 3.38
CA GLU A 191 -0.47 5.02 4.28
C GLU A 191 -0.29 4.67 5.78
N ASN A 192 0.92 4.28 6.23
CA ASN A 192 1.28 3.82 7.59
C ASN A 192 0.89 2.38 7.98
N ASP A 193 -0.12 1.76 7.38
CA ASP A 193 -0.55 0.38 7.70
C ASP A 193 -0.81 -0.51 6.48
N VAL A 194 -0.59 0.00 5.27
CA VAL A 194 -0.80 -0.76 4.02
C VAL A 194 0.49 -1.32 3.48
N LEU A 195 0.52 -2.64 3.26
CA LEU A 195 1.55 -3.30 2.46
C LEU A 195 1.12 -3.32 1.00
N LEU A 196 1.97 -2.79 0.11
CA LEU A 196 1.75 -2.87 -1.32
C LEU A 196 2.39 -4.12 -1.93
N THR A 197 1.66 -4.76 -2.83
CA THR A 197 2.24 -5.71 -3.77
C THR A 197 3.03 -4.96 -4.85
N GLU A 198 3.96 -5.65 -5.52
CA GLU A 198 4.70 -5.05 -6.64
C GLU A 198 3.75 -4.58 -7.75
N HIS A 199 2.69 -5.36 -8.03
CA HIS A 199 1.71 -5.02 -9.05
C HIS A 199 0.93 -3.73 -8.71
N GLN A 200 0.50 -3.58 -7.46
CA GLN A 200 -0.15 -2.35 -6.99
C GLN A 200 0.79 -1.14 -7.06
N SER A 201 2.05 -1.28 -6.64
CA SER A 201 3.03 -0.21 -6.75
C SER A 201 3.30 0.18 -8.22
N ASN A 202 3.46 -0.80 -9.11
CA ASN A 202 3.64 -0.55 -10.54
C ASN A 202 2.41 0.15 -11.15
N PHE A 203 1.21 -0.22 -10.75
CA PHE A 203 -0.03 0.45 -11.17
C PHE A 203 -0.06 1.92 -10.73
N LEU A 204 0.15 2.20 -9.44
CA LEU A 204 0.17 3.56 -8.91
C LEU A 204 1.24 4.41 -9.61
N LEU A 205 2.42 3.84 -9.87
CA LEU A 205 3.48 4.51 -10.63
C LEU A 205 3.04 4.84 -12.07
N ASN A 206 2.33 3.95 -12.76
CA ASN A 206 1.79 4.25 -14.09
C ASN A 206 0.79 5.40 -14.05
N GLU A 207 -0.13 5.42 -13.07
CA GLU A 207 -1.09 6.54 -12.89
C GLU A 207 -0.41 7.86 -12.53
N LEU A 208 0.72 7.79 -11.83
CA LEU A 208 1.57 8.95 -11.52
C LEU A 208 2.47 9.39 -12.69
N GLY A 209 2.41 8.70 -13.84
CA GLY A 209 3.17 9.05 -15.04
C GLY A 209 4.62 8.55 -15.01
N LYS A 210 4.90 7.51 -14.24
CA LYS A 210 6.23 6.93 -14.01
C LYS A 210 6.51 5.67 -14.84
N ALA A 211 5.59 5.32 -15.73
CA ALA A 211 5.77 4.20 -16.66
C ALA A 211 7.07 4.35 -17.45
N GLY A 212 7.91 3.31 -17.46
CA GLY A 212 9.18 3.31 -18.18
C GLY A 212 10.33 4.05 -17.48
N GLU A 213 10.12 4.66 -16.31
CA GLU A 213 11.21 5.23 -15.50
C GLU A 213 12.06 4.12 -14.85
N GLY A 214 13.37 4.31 -14.77
CA GLY A 214 14.35 3.30 -14.32
C GLY A 214 15.17 2.72 -15.48
N VAL A 215 15.91 1.64 -15.22
CA VAL A 215 16.81 1.03 -16.22
C VAL A 215 16.33 -0.35 -16.65
N ASP A 216 16.38 -0.63 -17.95
CA ASP A 216 16.17 -1.96 -18.50
C ASP A 216 17.33 -2.88 -18.09
N VAL A 217 17.08 -3.76 -17.13
CA VAL A 217 18.07 -4.74 -16.68
C VAL A 217 17.86 -6.01 -17.50
N PRO A 218 18.88 -6.55 -18.19
CA PRO A 218 18.80 -7.91 -18.69
C PRO A 218 18.53 -8.86 -17.52
N PRO A 219 17.69 -9.90 -17.68
CA PRO A 219 17.51 -10.88 -16.62
C PRO A 219 18.87 -11.46 -16.21
N PRO A 220 19.10 -11.77 -14.93
CA PRO A 220 20.37 -12.32 -14.47
C PRO A 220 20.74 -13.52 -15.34
N SER A 221 21.93 -13.49 -15.94
CA SER A 221 22.56 -14.72 -16.41
C SER A 221 22.70 -15.62 -15.18
N LEU A 222 21.82 -16.62 -15.06
CA LEU A 222 21.98 -17.72 -14.13
C LEU A 222 23.42 -18.21 -14.27
N GLY A 223 24.14 -18.22 -13.14
CA GLY A 223 25.55 -18.59 -13.09
C GLY A 223 25.81 -19.92 -13.78
N ASP A 224 26.92 -19.96 -14.52
CA ASP A 224 27.73 -21.15 -14.82
C ASP A 224 26.94 -22.44 -15.13
N ALA A 225 26.14 -22.40 -16.19
CA ALA A 225 25.85 -23.59 -16.99
C ALA A 225 26.64 -23.48 -18.29
N GLU A 226 27.65 -24.34 -18.39
CA GLU A 226 28.55 -24.54 -19.50
C GLU A 226 27.85 -24.48 -20.87
N SER A 227 28.51 -23.80 -21.79
CA SER A 227 28.03 -23.50 -23.14
C SER A 227 27.56 -24.74 -23.90
N THR A 228 26.30 -24.75 -24.31
CA THR A 228 25.94 -25.16 -25.67
C THR A 228 24.93 -24.17 -26.24
N ALA A 229 25.45 -23.23 -27.02
CA ALA A 229 24.65 -22.33 -27.84
C ALA A 229 23.81 -23.16 -28.82
N LYS A 230 22.50 -23.18 -28.60
CA LYS A 230 21.53 -23.26 -29.69
C LYS A 230 20.63 -22.05 -29.57
N GLU A 231 20.72 -21.18 -30.57
CA GLU A 231 19.74 -20.16 -30.88
C GLU A 231 18.34 -20.75 -30.73
N SER A 232 17.67 -20.40 -29.64
CA SER A 232 16.23 -20.47 -29.57
C SER A 232 15.77 -19.06 -29.26
N THR A 233 15.14 -18.46 -30.27
CA THR A 233 14.29 -17.29 -30.17
C THR A 233 13.11 -17.64 -29.26
N ALA A 234 13.38 -17.77 -27.96
CA ALA A 234 12.35 -17.82 -26.94
C ALA A 234 11.75 -16.42 -26.86
N LYS A 235 10.71 -16.20 -27.68
CA LYS A 235 9.77 -15.10 -27.51
C LYS A 235 9.48 -14.99 -26.00
N LEU A 236 10.01 -13.94 -25.38
CA LEU A 236 9.40 -13.37 -24.17
C LEU A 236 7.89 -13.41 -24.43
N LYS A 237 7.16 -14.23 -23.67
CA LYS A 237 5.70 -14.24 -23.75
C LYS A 237 5.30 -12.79 -23.52
N ARG A 238 4.96 -12.08 -24.60
CA ARG A 238 4.30 -10.79 -24.52
C ARG A 238 3.09 -11.06 -23.64
N ALA A 239 3.10 -10.54 -22.42
CA ALA A 239 1.94 -10.56 -21.55
C ALA A 239 0.82 -9.90 -22.34
N SER A 240 -0.02 -10.73 -22.94
CA SER A 240 -1.08 -10.34 -23.83
C SER A 240 -2.20 -9.78 -22.98
N LEU A 241 -2.38 -8.46 -23.04
CA LEU A 241 -3.66 -7.86 -23.43
C LEU A 241 -4.92 -8.44 -22.73
N PHE A 242 -5.07 -8.36 -21.41
CA PHE A 242 -6.40 -8.38 -20.79
C PHE A 242 -6.50 -7.47 -19.58
N PHE A 243 -7.55 -6.65 -19.57
CA PHE A 243 -7.93 -5.72 -18.51
C PHE A 243 -8.76 -6.44 -17.43
N GLU A 244 -8.42 -7.69 -17.14
CA GLU A 244 -9.21 -8.57 -16.27
C GLU A 244 -8.52 -8.87 -14.94
N GLU A 245 -7.29 -8.38 -14.72
CA GLU A 245 -6.67 -8.49 -13.40
C GLU A 245 -7.13 -7.34 -12.51
N ASN A 246 -8.15 -7.64 -11.69
CA ASN A 246 -8.52 -6.81 -10.55
C ASN A 246 -7.28 -6.56 -9.67
N LEU A 247 -6.86 -5.29 -9.57
CA LEU A 247 -5.66 -4.85 -8.83
C LEU A 247 -5.73 -5.18 -7.34
N VAL A 248 -6.95 -5.32 -6.82
CA VAL A 248 -7.27 -5.80 -5.49
C VAL A 248 -7.99 -7.13 -5.65
N LYS A 249 -7.24 -8.23 -5.56
CA LYS A 249 -7.83 -9.57 -5.67
C LYS A 249 -8.80 -9.77 -4.52
N LYS A 250 -10.04 -10.14 -4.83
CA LYS A 250 -11.03 -10.54 -3.82
C LYS A 250 -10.77 -11.96 -3.35
N TRP A 251 -11.23 -12.26 -2.14
CA TRP A 251 -11.35 -13.63 -1.68
C TRP A 251 -12.51 -14.34 -2.40
N ASP A 252 -12.32 -15.62 -2.68
CA ASP A 252 -13.44 -16.49 -3.00
C ASP A 252 -14.15 -16.82 -1.69
N VAL A 253 -15.43 -16.46 -1.62
CA VAL A 253 -16.28 -16.62 -0.42
C VAL A 253 -17.36 -17.68 -0.62
N GLU A 254 -17.28 -18.48 -1.69
CA GLU A 254 -18.09 -19.70 -1.82
C GLU A 254 -17.72 -20.72 -0.74
N SER A 255 -16.48 -20.66 -0.24
CA SER A 255 -15.97 -21.41 0.90
C SER A 255 -15.44 -20.45 1.97
N PRO A 256 -15.40 -20.87 3.26
CA PRO A 256 -14.76 -20.07 4.30
C PRO A 256 -13.31 -19.71 3.97
N ILE A 257 -12.90 -18.48 4.30
CA ILE A 257 -11.53 -18.01 4.14
C ILE A 257 -10.65 -18.70 5.19
N PRO A 258 -9.64 -19.49 4.80
CA PRO A 258 -8.77 -20.15 5.75
C PRO A 258 -7.90 -19.12 6.49
N TYR A 259 -7.68 -19.34 7.79
CA TYR A 259 -6.73 -18.55 8.57
C TYR A 259 -5.90 -19.39 9.55
N THR A 260 -4.72 -18.90 9.86
CA THR A 260 -3.79 -19.44 10.85
C THR A 260 -3.50 -18.39 11.93
N LEU A 261 -3.10 -18.85 13.11
CA LEU A 261 -2.63 -18.02 14.21
C LEU A 261 -1.18 -18.43 14.50
N ASP A 262 -0.24 -17.52 14.33
CA ASP A 262 1.18 -17.78 14.57
C ASP A 262 1.48 -17.99 16.07
N ASP A 263 2.51 -18.77 16.37
CA ASP A 263 2.93 -19.08 17.74
C ASP A 263 3.41 -17.84 18.53
N SER A 264 3.67 -16.72 17.85
CA SER A 264 3.94 -15.43 18.48
C SER A 264 2.75 -14.82 19.23
N LEU A 265 1.52 -15.29 18.97
CA LEU A 265 0.30 -14.81 19.61
C LEU A 265 0.04 -15.55 20.93
N ASP A 266 -0.27 -14.81 22.00
CA ASP A 266 -0.79 -15.41 23.23
C ASP A 266 -2.29 -15.71 23.13
N GLU A 267 -2.88 -16.39 24.12
CA GLU A 267 -4.30 -16.77 24.03
C GLU A 267 -5.26 -15.58 24.08
N LEU A 268 -4.89 -14.46 24.73
CA LEU A 268 -5.71 -13.25 24.71
C LEU A 268 -5.68 -12.60 23.32
N ASP A 269 -4.50 -12.54 22.70
CA ASP A 269 -4.33 -12.06 21.33
C ASP A 269 -5.20 -12.87 20.35
N LYS A 270 -5.16 -14.21 20.47
CA LYS A 270 -5.97 -15.12 19.66
C LYS A 270 -7.46 -14.93 19.89
N ASP A 271 -7.90 -14.71 21.12
CA ASP A 271 -9.29 -14.46 21.46
C ASP A 271 -9.81 -13.14 20.89
N ASP A 272 -8.98 -12.09 20.86
CA ASP A 272 -9.33 -10.83 20.22
C ASP A 272 -9.44 -10.97 18.69
N ILE A 273 -8.53 -11.71 18.05
CA ILE A 273 -8.61 -12.03 16.62
C ILE A 273 -9.90 -12.82 16.32
N ARG A 274 -10.17 -13.89 17.07
CA ARG A 274 -11.41 -14.68 16.91
C ARG A 274 -12.66 -13.82 17.12
N GLY A 275 -12.63 -12.90 18.09
CA GLY A 275 -13.71 -11.95 18.32
C GLY A 275 -13.95 -11.02 17.14
N ALA A 276 -12.88 -10.49 16.53
CA ALA A 276 -12.96 -9.67 15.33
C ALA A 276 -13.55 -10.44 14.14
N LEU A 277 -13.04 -11.65 13.88
CA LEU A 277 -13.56 -12.52 12.82
C LEU A 277 -15.05 -12.83 13.03
N LYS A 278 -15.44 -13.18 14.26
CA LYS A 278 -16.83 -13.48 14.61
C LYS A 278 -17.78 -12.30 14.34
N GLU A 279 -17.35 -11.07 14.60
CA GLU A 279 -18.16 -9.89 14.31
C GLU A 279 -18.45 -9.75 12.80
N ILE A 280 -17.45 -9.99 11.94
CA ILE A 280 -17.63 -10.00 10.49
C ILE A 280 -18.61 -11.10 10.08
N GLU A 281 -18.47 -12.30 10.65
CA GLU A 281 -19.34 -13.45 10.34
C GLU A 281 -20.79 -13.24 10.74
N GLU A 282 -21.03 -12.66 11.91
CA GLU A 282 -22.37 -12.36 12.43
C GLU A 282 -23.08 -11.29 11.59
N LYS A 283 -22.33 -10.31 11.08
CA LYS A 283 -22.91 -9.17 10.36
C LYS A 283 -22.97 -9.38 8.85
N THR A 284 -22.20 -10.31 8.28
CA THR A 284 -22.05 -10.49 6.82
C THR A 284 -22.18 -11.96 6.39
N CYS A 285 -21.97 -12.25 5.11
CA CYS A 285 -21.89 -13.62 4.58
C CYS A 285 -20.47 -14.21 4.61
N VAL A 286 -19.44 -13.40 4.87
CA VAL A 286 -18.04 -13.86 4.87
C VAL A 286 -17.86 -14.81 6.04
N ARG A 287 -17.18 -15.93 5.81
CA ARG A 287 -16.90 -16.97 6.82
C ARG A 287 -15.41 -17.22 6.89
N PHE A 288 -14.92 -17.61 8.05
CA PHE A 288 -13.52 -17.92 8.30
C PHE A 288 -13.39 -19.34 8.88
N GLU A 289 -12.32 -20.03 8.51
CA GLU A 289 -12.02 -21.36 9.03
C GLU A 289 -10.58 -21.40 9.55
N TYR A 290 -10.40 -21.82 10.80
CA TYR A 290 -9.08 -22.03 11.35
C TYR A 290 -8.47 -23.30 10.74
N VAL A 291 -7.26 -23.19 10.19
CA VAL A 291 -6.53 -24.32 9.60
C VAL A 291 -5.10 -24.30 10.12
N GLU A 292 -4.67 -25.35 10.81
CA GLU A 292 -3.31 -25.43 11.39
C GLU A 292 -2.20 -25.57 10.33
N SER A 293 -2.51 -26.19 9.19
CA SER A 293 -1.55 -26.41 8.08
C SER A 293 -2.22 -26.17 6.74
N PRO A 294 -2.33 -24.90 6.30
CA PRO A 294 -3.02 -24.55 5.06
C PRO A 294 -2.24 -25.01 3.82
N THR A 295 -2.95 -25.51 2.81
CA THR A 295 -2.38 -25.97 1.53
C THR A 295 -2.58 -24.97 0.38
N GLY A 296 -3.15 -23.79 0.67
CA GLY A 296 -3.46 -22.74 -0.29
C GLY A 296 -3.50 -21.35 0.34
N TYR A 297 -4.18 -20.41 -0.34
CA TYR A 297 -4.31 -19.02 0.11
C TYR A 297 -5.03 -18.94 1.45
N HIS A 298 -4.44 -18.22 2.40
CA HIS A 298 -4.96 -18.07 3.75
C HIS A 298 -4.50 -16.74 4.36
N ILE A 299 -5.17 -16.33 5.43
CA ILE A 299 -4.74 -15.22 6.29
C ILE A 299 -3.86 -15.79 7.40
N ASN A 300 -2.73 -15.16 7.69
CA ASN A 300 -1.85 -15.53 8.78
C ASN A 300 -1.70 -14.35 9.74
N TYR A 301 -2.21 -14.50 10.97
CA TYR A 301 -2.08 -13.47 12.00
C TYR A 301 -0.79 -13.66 12.78
N MET A 302 -0.03 -12.58 12.96
CA MET A 302 1.25 -12.58 13.66
C MET A 302 1.34 -11.43 14.65
N ARG A 303 1.93 -11.68 15.82
CA ARG A 303 2.26 -10.62 16.76
C ARG A 303 3.52 -9.88 16.32
N VAL A 304 3.49 -8.56 16.41
CA VAL A 304 4.68 -7.72 16.31
C VAL A 304 4.73 -6.76 17.48
N ASP A 305 5.74 -6.92 18.33
CA ASP A 305 5.99 -6.01 19.44
C ASP A 305 6.58 -4.69 18.92
N SER A 306 5.71 -3.80 18.49
CA SER A 306 6.08 -2.48 17.95
C SER A 306 5.22 -1.38 18.56
N ALA A 307 5.87 -0.32 19.03
CA ALA A 307 5.17 0.91 19.44
C ALA A 307 4.97 1.89 18.26
N THR A 308 5.53 1.61 17.08
CA THR A 308 5.50 2.52 15.93
C THR A 308 4.31 2.29 15.01
N PHE A 309 3.62 1.16 15.12
CA PHE A 309 2.39 0.84 14.38
C PHE A 309 1.50 -0.13 15.16
N CYS A 310 0.21 -0.13 14.85
CA CYS A 310 -0.80 -1.00 15.48
C CYS A 310 -1.10 -2.26 14.69
N GLY A 311 -1.20 -2.13 13.38
CA GLY A 311 -1.48 -3.24 12.49
C GLY A 311 -0.91 -2.95 11.11
N LEU A 312 -0.68 -4.00 10.33
CA LEU A 312 -0.31 -3.89 8.92
C LEU A 312 -0.97 -5.01 8.13
N SER A 313 -1.47 -4.68 6.94
CA SER A 313 -2.14 -5.64 6.06
C SER A 313 -1.98 -5.28 4.59
N TYR A 314 -2.12 -6.27 3.71
CA TYR A 314 -2.34 -6.00 2.30
C TYR A 314 -3.79 -5.63 2.07
N ILE A 315 -4.06 -4.78 1.07
CA ILE A 315 -5.43 -4.56 0.62
C ILE A 315 -5.81 -5.66 -0.38
N GLY A 316 -6.70 -6.57 0.05
CA GLY A 316 -7.16 -7.72 -0.71
C GLY A 316 -6.28 -8.96 -0.55
N ARG A 317 -6.65 -10.04 -1.25
CA ARG A 317 -5.96 -11.32 -1.23
C ARG A 317 -4.60 -11.26 -1.93
N ASN A 318 -3.57 -11.75 -1.26
CA ASN A 318 -2.21 -11.84 -1.74
C ASN A 318 -1.74 -13.31 -1.76
N ASP A 319 -0.87 -13.63 -2.72
CA ASP A 319 -0.34 -14.98 -2.91
C ASP A 319 1.07 -15.07 -2.32
N PRO A 320 1.49 -16.21 -1.74
CA PRO A 320 0.68 -17.40 -1.44
C PRO A 320 -0.18 -17.27 -0.16
N ALA A 321 0.03 -16.22 0.64
CA ALA A 321 -0.73 -15.97 1.86
C ALA A 321 -0.70 -14.47 2.23
N ASN A 322 -1.66 -14.06 3.05
CA ASN A 322 -1.81 -12.71 3.58
C ASN A 322 -1.30 -12.66 5.03
N PRO A 323 -0.10 -12.15 5.30
CA PRO A 323 0.28 -11.85 6.66
C PRO A 323 -0.51 -10.62 7.13
N ILE A 324 -1.06 -10.71 8.34
CA ILE A 324 -1.61 -9.60 9.10
C ILE A 324 -0.75 -9.47 10.36
N TYR A 325 -0.03 -8.36 10.45
CA TYR A 325 0.82 -8.06 11.60
C TYR A 325 0.02 -7.23 12.60
N LEU A 326 0.02 -7.62 13.87
CA LEU A 326 -0.71 -6.94 14.93
C LEU A 326 0.21 -6.61 16.11
N SER A 327 0.17 -5.34 16.52
CA SER A 327 0.74 -4.87 17.78
C SER A 327 -0.38 -4.66 18.79
N PHE A 328 -0.28 -5.38 19.90
CA PHE A 328 -1.21 -5.30 21.02
C PHE A 328 -0.82 -4.19 22.02
N GLN A 329 0.11 -3.30 21.64
CA GLN A 329 0.50 -2.12 22.42
C GLN A 329 -0.35 -0.88 22.11
N CYS A 330 -1.31 -1.02 21.19
CA CYS A 330 -2.23 0.04 20.80
C CYS A 330 -3.50 0.06 21.67
N GLY A 331 -4.53 0.79 21.21
CA GLY A 331 -5.84 0.83 21.86
C GLY A 331 -6.56 -0.52 21.82
N ASN A 332 -7.84 -0.54 21.43
CA ASN A 332 -8.63 -1.78 21.39
C ASN A 332 -8.04 -2.82 20.40
N PRO A 333 -7.44 -3.94 20.86
CA PRO A 333 -6.74 -4.86 19.96
C PRO A 333 -7.69 -5.62 19.03
N ARG A 334 -8.89 -5.97 19.50
CA ARG A 334 -9.95 -6.54 18.66
C ARG A 334 -10.34 -5.61 17.52
N GLY A 335 -10.48 -4.32 17.82
CA GLY A 335 -10.78 -3.31 16.80
C GLY A 335 -9.67 -3.15 15.77
N VAL A 336 -8.41 -3.23 16.20
CA VAL A 336 -7.26 -3.23 15.29
C VAL A 336 -7.27 -4.49 14.41
N ALA A 337 -7.46 -5.69 15.00
CA ALA A 337 -7.58 -6.92 14.23
C ALA A 337 -8.71 -6.84 13.20
N LEU A 338 -9.87 -6.32 13.58
CA LEU A 338 -11.01 -6.10 12.70
C LEU A 338 -10.67 -5.16 11.53
N HIS A 339 -9.99 -4.04 11.81
CA HIS A 339 -9.52 -3.08 10.80
C HIS A 339 -8.57 -3.74 9.78
N GLU A 340 -7.54 -4.46 10.26
CA GLU A 340 -6.58 -5.12 9.39
C GLU A 340 -7.18 -6.28 8.57
N THR A 341 -8.17 -6.98 9.14
CA THR A 341 -8.94 -7.98 8.39
C THR A 341 -9.78 -7.32 7.29
N LEU A 342 -10.36 -6.14 7.52
CA LEU A 342 -11.09 -5.41 6.47
C LEU A 342 -10.15 -4.93 5.34
N HIS A 343 -8.91 -4.55 5.65
CA HIS A 343 -7.88 -4.37 4.63
C HIS A 343 -7.66 -5.65 3.83
N ALA A 344 -7.44 -6.78 4.49
CA ALA A 344 -7.25 -8.07 3.81
C ALA A 344 -8.46 -8.46 2.94
N LEU A 345 -9.68 -8.04 3.31
CA LEU A 345 -10.88 -8.20 2.49
C LEU A 345 -11.00 -7.21 1.32
N GLY A 346 -10.10 -6.23 1.20
CA GLY A 346 -10.01 -5.32 0.06
C GLY A 346 -10.55 -3.91 0.31
N ILE A 347 -10.72 -3.50 1.58
CA ILE A 347 -11.23 -2.17 1.92
C ILE A 347 -10.07 -1.24 2.21
N ALA A 348 -10.06 -0.07 1.56
CA ALA A 348 -9.10 1.01 1.83
C ALA A 348 -9.59 1.96 2.93
N HIS A 349 -8.74 2.87 3.39
CA HIS A 349 -9.17 3.85 4.39
C HIS A 349 -10.33 4.73 3.91
N GLN A 350 -11.18 5.07 4.86
CA GLN A 350 -12.34 5.90 4.59
C GLN A 350 -11.96 7.34 4.21
N HIS A 351 -10.91 7.89 4.82
CA HIS A 351 -10.46 9.27 4.58
C HIS A 351 -9.65 9.43 3.30
N VAL A 352 -9.32 8.36 2.56
CA VAL A 352 -8.65 8.46 1.25
C VAL A 352 -9.60 8.34 0.08
N ARG A 353 -10.91 8.20 0.34
CA ARG A 353 -11.93 8.11 -0.72
C ARG A 353 -11.88 9.29 -1.69
N MET A 354 -12.27 9.02 -2.93
CA MET A 354 -12.31 9.99 -4.03
C MET A 354 -13.17 11.23 -3.73
N ASP A 355 -14.18 11.07 -2.87
CA ASP A 355 -15.16 12.07 -2.48
C ASP A 355 -14.87 12.72 -1.11
N ARG A 356 -13.77 12.35 -0.44
CA ARG A 356 -13.51 12.77 0.95
C ARG A 356 -13.60 14.28 1.16
N ASP A 357 -13.18 15.11 0.19
CA ASP A 357 -13.10 16.56 0.37
C ASP A 357 -14.51 17.19 0.39
N GLN A 358 -15.56 16.42 0.12
CA GLN A 358 -16.97 16.82 0.38
C GLN A 358 -17.37 16.62 1.85
N HIS A 359 -16.61 15.81 2.60
CA HIS A 359 -16.94 15.34 3.94
C HIS A 359 -15.95 15.84 5.01
N ILE A 360 -14.67 15.91 4.70
CA ILE A 360 -13.63 16.39 5.62
C ILE A 360 -12.85 17.55 5.03
N THR A 361 -12.31 18.38 5.92
CA THR A 361 -11.28 19.38 5.60
C THR A 361 -9.97 18.89 6.18
N LEU A 362 -8.92 18.84 5.35
CA LEU A 362 -7.56 18.54 5.80
C LEU A 362 -6.85 19.85 6.17
N ASP A 363 -6.36 19.95 7.41
CA ASP A 363 -5.48 21.03 7.83
C ASP A 363 -4.02 20.69 7.49
N TRP A 364 -3.64 20.95 6.24
CA TRP A 364 -2.28 20.75 5.74
C TRP A 364 -1.22 21.60 6.47
N SER A 365 -1.61 22.61 7.25
CA SER A 365 -0.67 23.39 8.07
C SER A 365 -0.27 22.65 9.35
N ASN A 366 -1.04 21.62 9.71
CA ASN A 366 -0.84 20.80 10.90
C ASN A 366 -0.48 19.33 10.57
N ILE A 367 -0.48 18.91 9.30
CA ILE A 367 -0.08 17.56 8.90
C ILE A 367 1.44 17.48 8.75
N ASN A 368 2.08 16.43 9.30
CA ASN A 368 3.48 16.11 9.04
C ASN A 368 3.67 15.84 7.53
N PRO A 369 4.42 16.69 6.80
CA PRO A 369 4.56 16.55 5.36
C PRO A 369 5.17 15.22 4.89
N GLN A 370 5.97 14.55 5.73
CA GLN A 370 6.56 13.26 5.38
C GLN A 370 5.53 12.12 5.25
N GLN A 371 4.32 12.32 5.80
CA GLN A 371 3.19 11.37 5.72
C GLN A 371 2.19 11.77 4.62
N TYR A 372 2.61 12.51 3.59
CA TYR A 372 1.75 12.94 2.48
C TYR A 372 0.99 11.78 1.82
N ASP A 373 1.61 10.60 1.71
CA ASP A 373 0.99 9.39 1.18
C ASP A 373 -0.27 9.00 1.94
N SER A 374 -0.27 9.14 3.27
CA SER A 374 -1.41 8.84 4.15
C SER A 374 -2.65 9.72 3.90
N PHE A 375 -2.48 10.83 3.18
CA PHE A 375 -3.54 11.77 2.83
C PHE A 375 -3.68 11.94 1.31
N ALA A 376 -2.98 11.16 0.50
CA ALA A 376 -3.24 11.12 -0.93
C ALA A 376 -4.65 10.53 -1.14
N VAL A 377 -5.41 11.07 -2.10
CA VAL A 377 -6.66 10.43 -2.50
C VAL A 377 -6.29 9.11 -3.18
N ALA A 378 -6.96 8.02 -2.84
CA ALA A 378 -6.75 6.72 -3.47
C ALA A 378 -6.99 6.77 -4.99
N ASP A 379 -6.61 5.76 -5.76
CA ASP A 379 -6.93 5.76 -7.19
C ASP A 379 -8.35 5.22 -7.45
N SER A 380 -9.15 5.98 -8.20
CA SER A 380 -10.53 5.58 -8.54
C SER A 380 -10.63 4.31 -9.38
N LYS A 381 -9.54 3.85 -10.00
CA LYS A 381 -9.50 2.58 -10.76
C LYS A 381 -9.21 1.38 -9.86
N MET A 382 -8.73 1.60 -8.63
CA MET A 382 -8.48 0.54 -7.64
C MET A 382 -9.67 0.31 -6.72
N PHE A 383 -10.40 1.37 -6.37
CA PHE A 383 -11.45 1.31 -5.36
C PHE A 383 -12.77 1.90 -5.84
N THR A 384 -13.86 1.31 -5.37
CA THR A 384 -15.23 1.80 -5.61
C THR A 384 -15.99 1.84 -4.30
N THR A 385 -16.91 2.80 -4.19
CA THR A 385 -17.75 3.01 -3.01
C THR A 385 -18.97 2.09 -3.00
N TYR A 386 -19.26 1.42 -4.12
CA TYR A 386 -20.50 0.66 -4.35
C TYR A 386 -21.79 1.45 -4.05
N GLY A 387 -21.75 2.78 -4.20
CA GLY A 387 -22.89 3.66 -3.89
C GLY A 387 -23.07 3.96 -2.40
N ILE A 388 -22.17 3.48 -1.54
CA ILE A 388 -22.22 3.67 -0.09
C ILE A 388 -21.65 5.04 0.27
N LYS A 389 -22.41 5.78 1.07
CA LYS A 389 -22.09 7.14 1.52
C LYS A 389 -20.87 7.16 2.43
N TYR A 390 -20.28 8.35 2.60
CA TYR A 390 -19.15 8.52 3.49
C TYR A 390 -19.56 8.32 4.96
N ASP A 391 -18.77 7.58 5.72
CA ASP A 391 -19.02 7.25 7.12
C ASP A 391 -17.90 7.75 8.03
N TYR A 392 -18.17 8.76 8.86
CA TYR A 392 -17.21 9.26 9.84
C TYR A 392 -16.89 8.23 10.93
N GLY A 393 -17.82 7.32 11.24
CA GLY A 393 -17.67 6.26 12.24
C GLY A 393 -17.19 4.94 11.66
N SER A 394 -16.77 4.89 10.39
CA SER A 394 -16.15 3.68 9.83
C SER A 394 -14.92 3.29 10.64
N ILE A 395 -14.77 1.99 10.90
CA ILE A 395 -13.55 1.47 11.54
C ILE A 395 -12.31 1.70 10.67
N MET A 396 -12.51 1.92 9.36
CA MET A 396 -11.46 2.25 8.39
C MET A 396 -11.14 3.75 8.33
N HIS A 397 -11.79 4.60 9.14
CA HIS A 397 -11.45 6.00 9.23
C HIS A 397 -10.27 6.22 10.19
N TYR A 398 -9.32 7.06 9.80
CA TYR A 398 -8.23 7.49 10.66
C TYR A 398 -8.70 8.46 11.75
N ASN A 399 -7.95 8.49 12.86
CA ASN A 399 -8.20 9.42 13.95
C ASN A 399 -8.02 10.88 13.48
N ALA A 400 -8.82 11.80 14.02
CA ALA A 400 -8.79 13.21 13.62
C ALA A 400 -7.44 13.91 13.80
N PHE A 401 -6.53 13.37 14.62
CA PHE A 401 -5.21 13.90 14.93
C PHE A 401 -4.07 13.12 14.26
N THR A 402 -4.39 12.16 13.38
CA THR A 402 -3.36 11.39 12.67
C THR A 402 -2.38 12.34 11.95
N ALA A 403 -1.09 12.09 12.10
CA ALA A 403 0.02 12.88 11.56
C ALA A 403 0.08 14.35 12.04
N ALA A 404 -0.61 14.73 13.11
CA ALA A 404 -0.56 16.09 13.63
C ALA A 404 0.85 16.48 14.10
N VAL A 405 1.34 17.65 13.67
CA VAL A 405 2.57 18.24 14.21
C VAL A 405 2.31 18.97 15.53
N ASP A 406 1.13 19.55 15.69
CA ASP A 406 0.59 20.09 16.94
C ASP A 406 -0.58 19.21 17.39
N LEU A 407 -0.30 18.31 18.34
CA LEU A 407 -1.28 17.35 18.88
C LEU A 407 -2.48 18.02 19.57
N SER A 408 -2.43 19.33 19.85
CA SER A 408 -3.58 20.06 20.40
C SER A 408 -4.65 20.40 19.34
N LYS A 409 -4.34 20.19 18.05
CA LYS A 409 -5.22 20.50 16.92
C LYS A 409 -5.41 19.27 16.03
N PRO A 410 -6.61 19.07 15.49
CA PRO A 410 -6.84 17.99 14.53
C PRO A 410 -6.22 18.32 13.17
N THR A 411 -5.96 17.28 12.39
CA THR A 411 -5.58 17.34 10.98
C THR A 411 -6.77 17.10 10.05
N MET A 412 -7.80 16.39 10.53
CA MET A 412 -9.03 16.13 9.77
C MET A 412 -10.24 16.66 10.52
N ILE A 413 -10.99 17.53 9.85
CA ILE A 413 -12.17 18.20 10.42
C ILE A 413 -13.42 17.84 9.61
N PRO A 414 -14.42 17.13 10.18
CA PRO A 414 -15.71 16.90 9.53
C PRO A 414 -16.39 18.20 9.13
N LYS A 415 -16.95 18.23 7.92
CA LYS A 415 -17.71 19.38 7.41
C LYS A 415 -19.16 19.39 7.89
N VAL A 416 -19.70 18.21 8.22
CA VAL A 416 -21.05 18.04 8.76
C VAL A 416 -20.93 17.76 10.25
N ASP A 417 -21.72 18.47 11.07
CA ASP A 417 -21.80 18.34 12.54
C ASP A 417 -20.45 18.05 13.21
N PRO A 418 -19.43 18.93 13.06
CA PRO A 418 -18.07 18.67 13.54
C PRO A 418 -18.04 18.33 15.03
N GLU A 419 -18.85 18.97 15.87
CA GLU A 419 -18.92 18.68 17.32
C GLU A 419 -19.27 17.22 17.61
N LYS A 420 -20.10 16.59 16.77
CA LYS A 420 -20.50 15.19 16.91
C LYS A 420 -19.52 14.25 16.20
N ASN A 421 -19.20 14.55 14.96
CA ASN A 421 -18.49 13.62 14.08
C ASN A 421 -16.98 13.56 14.37
N MET A 422 -16.41 14.58 15.02
CA MET A 422 -15.00 14.57 15.44
C MET A 422 -14.67 13.38 16.34
N ALA A 423 -15.57 13.02 17.27
CA ALA A 423 -15.36 11.91 18.20
C ALA A 423 -15.53 10.53 17.56
N LEU A 424 -16.11 10.45 16.36
CA LEU A 424 -16.30 9.19 15.63
C LEU A 424 -15.04 8.80 14.84
N LEU A 425 -14.22 9.78 14.45
CA LEU A 425 -13.04 9.54 13.62
C LEU A 425 -12.00 8.70 14.38
N GLY A 426 -11.62 7.56 13.80
CA GLY A 426 -10.61 6.69 14.40
C GLY A 426 -11.15 5.77 15.49
N GLN A 427 -12.47 5.63 15.64
CA GLN A 427 -13.04 4.62 16.53
C GLN A 427 -12.52 3.22 16.15
N ARG A 428 -12.34 2.37 17.16
CA ARG A 428 -11.91 0.96 17.04
C ARG A 428 -12.80 0.06 17.90
N ASP A 429 -14.07 0.41 18.07
CA ASP A 429 -15.02 -0.34 18.90
C ASP A 429 -15.70 -1.47 18.11
N GLY A 430 -15.91 -1.28 16.80
CA GLY A 430 -16.51 -2.29 15.92
C GLY A 430 -16.88 -1.75 14.54
N MET A 431 -17.44 -2.61 13.69
CA MET A 431 -17.90 -2.24 12.35
C MET A 431 -19.11 -1.31 12.41
N SER A 432 -19.04 -0.21 11.68
CA SER A 432 -20.20 0.64 11.38
C SER A 432 -21.21 -0.07 10.46
N GLU A 433 -22.42 0.47 10.34
CA GLU A 433 -23.41 -0.04 9.38
C GLU A 433 -22.91 0.01 7.93
N ASN A 434 -22.12 1.04 7.57
CA ASN A 434 -21.59 1.17 6.22
C ASN A 434 -20.40 0.25 5.97
N ASP A 435 -19.57 -0.06 6.98
CA ASP A 435 -18.54 -1.10 6.88
C ASP A 435 -19.18 -2.46 6.58
N VAL A 436 -20.31 -2.78 7.26
CA VAL A 436 -21.08 -4.01 6.99
C VAL A 436 -21.67 -3.98 5.58
N ALA A 437 -22.24 -2.85 5.16
CA ALA A 437 -22.85 -2.70 3.85
C ALA A 437 -21.82 -2.88 2.72
N ILE A 438 -20.60 -2.34 2.85
CA ILE A 438 -19.58 -2.45 1.81
C ILE A 438 -19.07 -3.88 1.67
N VAL A 439 -18.85 -4.58 2.80
CA VAL A 439 -18.50 -6.02 2.76
C VAL A 439 -19.62 -6.82 2.09
N LYS A 440 -20.89 -6.53 2.41
CA LYS A 440 -22.03 -7.20 1.77
C LYS A 440 -22.10 -6.96 0.27
N LYS A 441 -21.92 -5.71 -0.19
CA LYS A 441 -21.86 -5.40 -1.62
C LYS A 441 -20.69 -6.12 -2.29
N MET A 442 -19.53 -6.19 -1.64
CA MET A 442 -18.34 -6.81 -2.20
C MET A 442 -18.49 -8.33 -2.40
N TYR A 443 -19.14 -9.02 -1.46
CA TYR A 443 -19.05 -10.49 -1.31
C TYR A 443 -20.39 -11.24 -1.28
N CYS A 444 -21.49 -10.62 -0.83
CA CYS A 444 -22.70 -11.36 -0.44
C CYS A 444 -23.80 -11.43 -1.48
N ILE A 445 -23.57 -10.89 -2.67
CA ILE A 445 -24.55 -10.88 -3.76
C ILE A 445 -23.92 -11.62 -4.95
N PRO A 446 -24.12 -12.95 -5.06
CA PRO A 446 -23.60 -13.72 -6.19
C PRO A 446 -24.26 -13.24 -7.50
N ASP A 447 -23.57 -13.44 -8.62
CA ASP A 447 -24.07 -13.14 -9.98
C ASP A 447 -24.55 -11.69 -10.22
N CYS A 448 -24.06 -10.76 -9.39
CA CYS A 448 -24.28 -9.33 -9.56
C CYS A 448 -22.96 -8.60 -9.49
N ASP A 449 -22.62 -7.84 -10.54
CA ASP A 449 -21.41 -7.03 -10.56
C ASP A 449 -21.61 -5.71 -11.30
N ASP A 450 -20.79 -4.74 -10.91
CA ASP A 450 -20.59 -3.52 -11.68
C ASP A 450 -19.57 -3.79 -12.77
N LYS A 451 -19.83 -3.28 -13.97
CA LYS A 451 -18.96 -3.38 -15.16
C LYS A 451 -18.08 -2.16 -15.33
N ASN A 452 -18.21 -1.17 -14.46
CA ASN A 452 -17.43 0.06 -14.50
C ASN A 452 -17.08 0.50 -13.08
N VAL A 453 -15.83 0.89 -12.88
CA VAL A 453 -15.33 1.30 -11.56
C VAL A 453 -16.02 2.57 -11.03
N TYR A 454 -16.54 3.44 -11.91
CA TYR A 454 -17.26 4.67 -11.54
C TYR A 454 -18.73 4.45 -11.18
N CYS A 455 -19.23 3.22 -11.18
CA CYS A 455 -20.62 2.93 -10.79
C CYS A 455 -20.97 3.44 -9.39
N GLY A 456 -20.06 3.31 -8.43
CA GLY A 456 -20.28 3.83 -7.07
C GLY A 456 -20.38 5.37 -7.04
N ALA A 457 -19.56 6.06 -7.82
CA ALA A 457 -19.61 7.52 -7.96
C ALA A 457 -20.93 7.98 -8.61
N TRP A 458 -21.35 7.32 -9.68
CA TRP A 458 -22.62 7.64 -10.34
C TRP A 458 -23.84 7.36 -9.46
N ALA A 459 -23.80 6.29 -8.66
CA ALA A 459 -24.85 6.00 -7.68
C ALA A 459 -24.96 7.10 -6.61
N LEU A 460 -23.82 7.58 -6.09
CA LEU A 460 -23.77 8.69 -5.13
C LEU A 460 -24.23 10.04 -5.72
N LYS A 461 -24.22 10.18 -7.06
CA LYS A 461 -24.79 11.31 -7.80
C LYS A 461 -26.27 11.12 -8.17
N GLU A 462 -26.93 10.12 -7.59
CA GLU A 462 -28.35 9.81 -7.81
C GLU A 462 -28.70 9.47 -9.27
N LEU A 463 -27.71 9.01 -10.07
CA LEU A 463 -27.90 8.75 -11.49
C LEU A 463 -28.58 7.40 -11.79
N CYS A 464 -28.69 6.52 -10.80
CA CYS A 464 -29.33 5.20 -10.95
C CYS A 464 -30.75 5.30 -11.51
N ASN A 465 -31.51 6.31 -11.08
CA ASN A 465 -32.91 6.52 -11.48
C ASN A 465 -33.11 7.68 -12.46
N HIS A 466 -32.02 8.30 -12.93
CA HIS A 466 -32.13 9.43 -13.86
C HIS A 466 -32.70 8.97 -15.21
N PRO A 467 -33.75 9.61 -15.77
CA PRO A 467 -34.46 9.12 -16.96
C PRO A 467 -33.55 8.82 -18.16
N ASN A 468 -32.52 9.66 -18.38
CA ASN A 468 -31.59 9.51 -19.50
C ASN A 468 -30.48 8.47 -19.26
N HIS A 469 -30.29 8.00 -18.01
CA HIS A 469 -29.17 7.14 -17.63
C HIS A 469 -29.60 5.80 -17.05
N LYS A 470 -30.86 5.64 -16.64
CA LYS A 470 -31.38 4.42 -16.03
C LYS A 470 -31.03 3.17 -16.84
N GLY A 471 -31.20 3.21 -18.16
CA GLY A 471 -30.86 2.07 -19.03
C GLY A 471 -29.37 1.69 -19.00
N PHE A 472 -28.47 2.68 -18.91
CA PHE A 472 -27.04 2.43 -18.74
C PHE A 472 -26.73 1.87 -17.35
N MET A 473 -27.35 2.43 -16.30
CA MET A 473 -27.11 2.05 -14.90
C MET A 473 -27.60 0.62 -14.62
N VAL A 474 -28.77 0.23 -15.11
CA VAL A 474 -29.29 -1.15 -15.00
C VAL A 474 -28.34 -2.16 -15.68
N LYS A 475 -27.72 -1.80 -16.80
CA LYS A 475 -26.84 -2.71 -17.54
C LYS A 475 -25.43 -2.85 -16.97
N ASN A 476 -24.91 -1.78 -16.34
CA ASN A 476 -23.50 -1.65 -15.98
C ASN A 476 -23.23 -1.45 -14.50
N CYS A 477 -24.20 -0.97 -13.71
CA CYS A 477 -24.01 -0.55 -12.32
C CYS A 477 -24.98 -1.24 -11.37
N ARG A 478 -25.27 -2.53 -11.62
CA ARG A 478 -26.30 -3.28 -10.89
C ARG A 478 -26.02 -3.34 -9.39
N LYS A 479 -24.76 -3.53 -9.01
CA LYS A 479 -24.36 -3.66 -7.61
C LYS A 479 -24.40 -2.30 -6.91
N SER A 480 -23.85 -1.26 -7.53
CA SER A 480 -23.88 0.10 -6.96
C SER A 480 -25.29 0.72 -6.89
N CYS A 481 -26.20 0.35 -7.80
CA CYS A 481 -27.56 0.89 -7.88
C CYS A 481 -28.65 -0.01 -7.27
N ASP A 482 -28.28 -1.11 -6.61
CA ASP A 482 -29.23 -2.06 -6.02
C ASP A 482 -30.17 -2.76 -7.02
N PHE A 483 -29.76 -2.88 -8.28
CA PHE A 483 -30.49 -3.58 -9.35
C PHE A 483 -30.09 -5.07 -9.48
N CYS A 484 -29.57 -5.67 -8.41
CA CYS A 484 -29.16 -7.08 -8.43
C CYS A 484 -30.37 -8.03 -8.49
N ASN A 485 -31.53 -7.59 -8.02
CA ASN A 485 -32.78 -8.36 -7.99
C ASN A 485 -33.80 -7.93 -9.06
N GLU A 486 -33.44 -6.97 -9.92
CA GLU A 486 -34.30 -6.45 -11.01
C GLU A 486 -34.16 -7.25 -12.30
#